data_AF-A0A536SVB5-F1
#
_entry.id   AF-A0A536SVB5-F1
#
_cell.length_a   1.000
_cell.length_b   1.000
_cell.length_c   1.000
_cell.angle_alpha   90.00
_cell.angle_beta   90.00
_cell.angle_gamma   90.00
#
_symmetry.space_group_name_H-M   'P 1'
#
loop_
_entity.id
_entity.type
_entity.pdbx_description
1 polymer ?
#
loop_
_entity_poly.entity_id
_entity_poly.type
_entity_poly.pdbx_seq_one_letter_code
_entity_poly.pdbx_strand_id
1 'polypeptide(L)' 'MIDTIEDLAALSTRGFAFNALTSYSDPQRRRPDLYYADPLDLFDHCKRHVSRLVSLLHDTPLYEFTLIVRL' A
#
# COMPACT_ATOMS: atom_id res chain seq x y z
N MET A 1 1.57 -6.59 8.02
CA MET A 1 1.13 -5.82 6.84
C MET A 1 0.69 -6.74 5.71
N ILE A 2 1.52 -7.71 5.30
CA ILE A 2 1.13 -8.70 4.27
C ILE A 2 -0.14 -9.47 4.66
N ASP A 3 -0.17 -10.07 5.85
CA ASP A 3 -1.36 -10.79 6.34
C ASP A 3 -2.63 -9.91 6.31
N THR A 4 -2.49 -8.63 6.65
CA THR A 4 -3.60 -7.67 6.59
C THR A 4 -4.09 -7.41 5.15
N ILE A 5 -3.18 -7.41 4.17
CA ILE A 5 -3.55 -7.28 2.75
C ILE A 5 -4.27 -8.54 2.27
N GLU A 6 -3.83 -9.72 2.71
CA GLU A 6 -4.49 -11.00 2.40
C GLU A 6 -5.90 -11.06 3.01
N ASP A 7 -6.06 -10.61 4.27
CA ASP A 7 -7.38 -10.49 4.92
C ASP A 7 -8.30 -9.52 4.16
N LEU A 8 -7.78 -8.35 3.75
CA LEU A 8 -8.53 -7.39 2.93
C LEU A 8 -8.98 -8.02 1.60
N ALA A 9 -8.10 -8.79 0.95
CA ALA A 9 -8.43 -9.48 -0.29
C ALA A 9 -9.52 -10.54 -0.08
N ALA A 10 -9.39 -11.37 0.96
CA ALA A 10 -10.32 -12.45 1.27
C ALA A 10 -11.73 -11.94 1.63
N LEU A 11 -11.83 -10.75 2.24
CA LEU A 11 -13.09 -10.13 2.65
C LEU A 11 -13.71 -9.21 1.57
N SER A 12 -12.98 -8.94 0.49
CA SER A 12 -13.42 -8.02 -0.56
C SER A 12 -14.13 -8.73 -1.72
N THR A 13 -15.19 -8.11 -2.25
CA THR A 13 -15.93 -8.64 -3.41
C THR A 13 -15.64 -7.91 -4.72
N ARG A 14 -15.11 -6.69 -4.65
CA ARG A 14 -14.78 -5.84 -5.84
C ARG A 14 -13.33 -5.35 -5.83
N GLY A 15 -12.54 -5.82 -4.87
CA GLY A 15 -11.23 -5.26 -4.53
C GLY A 15 -11.28 -4.25 -3.40
N PHE A 16 -10.12 -3.65 -3.12
CA PHE A 16 -9.87 -2.80 -1.98
C PHE A 16 -8.86 -1.70 -2.35
N ALA A 17 -8.78 -0.68 -1.49
CA ALA A 17 -7.77 0.34 -1.58
C ALA A 17 -7.32 0.74 -0.18
N PHE A 18 -6.06 1.14 -0.05
CA PHE A 18 -5.52 1.64 1.20
C PHE A 18 -4.43 2.68 0.97
N ASN A 19 -4.24 3.53 1.98
CA ASN A 19 -3.12 4.45 2.08
C ASN A 19 -2.04 3.90 3.00
N ALA A 20 -0.79 4.20 2.69
CA ALA A 20 0.34 3.90 3.57
C ALA A 20 1.35 5.04 3.52
N LEU A 21 1.95 5.34 4.69
CA LEU A 21 3.07 6.27 4.76
C LEU A 21 4.26 5.71 4.01
N THR A 22 4.99 6.56 3.29
CA THR A 22 6.04 6.11 2.37
C THR A 22 7.44 6.17 2.99
N SER A 23 8.26 5.19 2.66
CA SER A 23 9.71 5.18 2.94
C SER A 23 10.48 6.27 2.19
N TYR A 24 9.87 6.95 1.21
CA TYR A 24 10.43 8.16 0.58
C TYR A 24 10.23 9.45 1.41
N SER A 25 9.60 9.37 2.58
CA SER A 25 9.41 10.52 3.47
C SER A 25 10.70 11.00 4.12
N ASP A 26 10.81 12.29 4.45
CA ASP A 26 11.98 12.84 5.14
C ASP A 26 12.17 12.15 6.51
N PRO A 27 13.31 11.49 6.79
CA PRO A 27 13.51 10.73 8.03
C PRO A 27 13.31 11.56 9.30
N GLN A 28 13.62 12.86 9.25
CA GLN A 28 13.47 13.80 10.37
C GLN A 28 12.00 14.11 10.70
N ARG A 29 11.08 13.89 9.75
CA ARG A 29 9.64 14.11 9.90
C ARG A 29 8.90 12.82 10.26
N ARG A 30 9.62 11.70 10.39
CA ARG A 30 9.01 10.40 10.73
C ARG A 30 8.76 10.29 12.22
N ARG A 31 7.62 9.68 12.54
CA ARG A 31 7.28 9.30 13.90
C ARG A 31 7.77 7.88 14.18
N PRO A 32 8.43 7.62 15.32
CA PRO A 32 8.99 6.30 15.63
C PRO A 32 7.93 5.23 15.89
N ASP A 33 6.69 5.62 16.20
CA ASP A 33 5.56 4.72 16.46
C ASP A 33 4.74 4.40 15.20
N LEU A 34 5.11 4.93 14.03
CA LEU A 34 4.42 4.70 12.77
C LEU A 34 5.23 3.84 11.80
N TYR A 35 4.52 3.09 10.97
CA TYR A 35 5.12 2.27 9.92
C TYR A 35 5.19 3.04 8.60
N TYR A 36 6.39 3.06 7.98
CA TYR A 36 6.65 3.70 6.70
C TYR A 36 7.06 2.63 5.68
N ALA A 37 6.16 2.33 4.75
CA ALA A 37 6.31 1.25 3.79
C ALA A 37 7.09 1.66 2.54
N ASP A 38 7.84 0.72 1.96
CA ASP A 38 8.25 0.83 0.57
C ASP A 38 7.03 0.58 -0.33
N PRO A 39 6.62 1.56 -1.18
CA PRO A 39 5.49 1.37 -2.07
C PRO A 39 5.71 0.27 -3.11
N LEU A 40 6.95 0.02 -3.54
CA LEU A 40 7.26 -0.98 -4.56
C LEU A 40 7.11 -2.41 -4.02
N ASP A 41 7.51 -2.64 -2.77
CA ASP A 41 7.35 -3.95 -2.11
C ASP A 41 5.88 -4.33 -1.97
N LEU A 42 5.05 -3.40 -1.49
CA LEU A 42 3.62 -3.64 -1.35
C LEU A 42 2.92 -3.77 -2.71
N PHE A 43 3.33 -2.96 -3.69
CA PHE A 43 2.81 -3.07 -5.06
C PHE A 43 3.12 -4.43 -5.68
N ASP A 44 4.39 -4.87 -5.62
CA ASP A 44 4.84 -6.14 -6.20
C ASP A 44 4.14 -7.33 -5.53
N HIS A 45 3.98 -7.29 -4.21
CA HIS A 45 3.23 -8.31 -3.49
C HIS A 45 1.77 -8.39 -3.98
N CYS A 46 1.05 -7.28 -4.00
CA CYS A 46 -0.32 -7.23 -4.51
C CYS A 46 -0.41 -7.72 -5.97
N LYS A 47 0.56 -7.33 -6.81
CA LYS A 47 0.58 -7.66 -8.23
C LYS A 47 0.82 -9.15 -8.49
N ARG A 48 1.64 -9.80 -7.68
CA ARG A 48 2.02 -11.22 -7.83
C ARG A 48 1.05 -12.17 -7.16
N HIS A 49 0.51 -11.79 -6.01
CA HIS A 49 -0.22 -12.71 -5.13
C HIS A 49 -1.71 -12.42 -5.04
N VAL A 50 -2.15 -11.18 -5.25
CA VAL A 50 -3.55 -10.79 -5.05
C VAL A 50 -4.30 -10.59 -6.37
N SER A 51 -3.80 -9.71 -7.25
CA SER A 51 -4.46 -9.42 -8.52
C SER A 51 -3.51 -8.88 -9.58
N ARG A 52 -3.83 -9.13 -10.85
CA ARG A 52 -3.16 -8.47 -11.99
C ARG A 52 -3.57 -6.99 -12.15
N LEU A 53 -4.62 -6.52 -11.49
CA LEU A 53 -5.15 -5.16 -11.63
C LEU A 53 -4.81 -4.32 -10.39
N VAL A 54 -3.59 -3.79 -10.37
CA VAL A 54 -3.06 -2.97 -9.25
C VAL A 54 -2.62 -1.62 -9.78
N SER A 55 -3.02 -0.55 -9.09
CA SER A 55 -2.57 0.82 -9.34
C SER A 55 -1.84 1.36 -8.10
N LEU A 56 -0.66 1.94 -8.31
CA LEU A 56 0.09 2.70 -7.31
C LEU A 56 -0.05 4.19 -7.63
N LEU A 57 -0.62 4.95 -6.71
CA LEU A 57 -0.74 6.41 -6.79
C LEU A 57 0.19 7.02 -5.75
N HIS A 58 1.25 7.69 -6.21
CA HIS A 58 2.25 8.38 -5.39
C HIS A 58 2.47 9.78 -5.97
N ASP A 59 1.36 10.49 -6.15
CA ASP A 59 1.27 11.77 -6.86
C ASP A 59 0.62 12.85 -5.99
N THR A 60 0.71 12.70 -4.67
CA THR A 60 0.16 13.65 -3.69
C THR A 60 1.26 14.46 -3.00
N PRO A 61 0.97 15.67 -2.49
CA PRO A 61 1.94 16.45 -1.71
C PRO A 61 2.14 15.90 -0.28
N LEU A 62 1.45 14.81 0.08
CA LEU A 62 1.59 14.15 1.38
C LEU A 62 2.61 13.00 1.27
N TYR A 63 3.25 12.67 2.39
CA TYR A 63 4.23 11.58 2.48
C TYR A 63 3.56 10.19 2.58
N GLU A 64 2.65 9.92 1.66
CA GLU A 64 1.90 8.68 1.57
C GLU A 64 1.65 8.28 0.11
N PHE A 65 1.22 7.05 -0.09
CA PHE A 65 0.76 6.55 -1.37
C PHE A 65 -0.55 5.79 -1.21
N THR A 66 -1.26 5.62 -2.32
CA THR A 66 -2.47 4.80 -2.40
C THR A 66 -2.20 3.58 -3.25
N LEU A 67 -2.55 2.39 -2.76
CA LEU A 67 -2.69 1.20 -3.60
C LEU A 67 -4.17 0.92 -3.83
N ILE A 68 -4.54 0.69 -5.09
CA ILE A 68 -5.88 0.23 -5.48
C ILE A 68 -5.73 -1.14 -6.14
N VAL A 69 -6.39 -2.14 -5.58
CA VAL A 69 -6.35 -3.54 -6.04
C VAL A 69 -7.76 -3.96 -6.43
N ARG A 70 -7.98 -4.33 -7.69
CA ARG A 70 -9.28 -4.81 -8.19
C ARG A 70 -9.29 -6.33 -8.32
N LEU A 71 -10.32 -7.01 -7.84
CA LEU A 71 -10.48 -8.48 -7.89
C LEU A 71 -11.36 -8.91 -9.07
#